data_AF-A0A2V8QQC8-F1
#
_entry.id   AF-A0A2V8QQC8-F1
#
_cell.length_a   1.000
_cell.length_b   1.000
_cell.length_c   1.000
_cell.angle_alpha   90.00
_cell.angle_beta   90.00
_cell.angle_gamma   90.00
#
_symmetry.space_group_name_H-M   'P 1'
#
loop_
_entity.id
_entity.type
_entity.pdbx_description
1 polymer ?
#
loop_
_entity_poly.entity_id
_entity_poly.type
_entity_poly.pdbx_seq_one_letter_code
_entity_poly.pdbx_strand_id
1 'polypeptide(L)'
;MKERESVSPSLREIVESYDAAAPLAEAWTIPAPWYTDPRVFELERRTVFARSWQLAARADQVGEPGRYVTCEIAGEPVVVVRG
;
A
#
# COMPACT_ATOMS: atom_id res chain seq x y z
N MET A 1 -0.49 -16.11 -38.48
CA MET A 1 0.23 -15.76 -37.23
C MET A 1 -0.80 -15.14 -36.30
N LYS A 2 -1.45 -15.95 -35.43
CA LYS A 2 -2.46 -15.44 -34.50
C LYS A 2 -1.73 -14.87 -33.30
N GLU A 3 -1.85 -13.56 -33.08
CA GLU A 3 -1.50 -12.92 -31.82
C GLU A 3 -2.22 -13.70 -30.71
N ARG A 4 -1.44 -14.30 -29.82
CA ARG A 4 -1.99 -14.85 -28.58
C ARG A 4 -2.36 -13.63 -27.76
N GLU A 5 -3.64 -13.27 -27.69
CA GLU A 5 -4.13 -12.37 -26.67
C GLU A 5 -3.75 -12.98 -25.31
N SER A 6 -2.70 -12.44 -24.71
CA SER A 6 -2.28 -12.80 -23.36
C SER A 6 -3.32 -12.21 -22.42
N VAL A 7 -4.25 -13.04 -21.96
CA VAL A 7 -5.21 -12.65 -20.91
C VAL A 7 -4.41 -12.31 -19.67
N SER A 8 -4.36 -11.03 -19.31
CA SER A 8 -3.73 -10.59 -18.06
C SER A 8 -4.45 -11.23 -16.87
N PRO A 9 -3.73 -11.74 -15.86
CA PRO A 9 -4.34 -12.32 -14.69
C PRO A 9 -5.24 -11.30 -13.98
N SER A 10 -6.32 -11.81 -13.40
CA SER A 10 -7.23 -11.01 -12.57
C SER A 10 -6.52 -10.56 -11.28
N LEU A 11 -7.03 -9.51 -10.65
CA LEU A 11 -6.47 -9.01 -9.40
C LEU A 11 -6.54 -10.05 -8.27
N ARG A 12 -7.59 -10.88 -8.26
CA ARG A 12 -7.73 -11.98 -7.29
C ARG A 12 -6.62 -13.00 -7.47
N GLU A 13 -6.39 -13.48 -8.70
CA GLU A 13 -5.33 -14.45 -8.99
C GLU A 13 -3.95 -13.90 -8.63
N ILE A 14 -3.71 -12.61 -8.85
CA ILE A 14 -2.46 -11.95 -8.43
C ILE A 14 -2.29 -11.99 -6.91
N VAL A 15 -3.32 -11.64 -6.15
CA VAL A 15 -3.26 -11.66 -4.68
C VAL A 15 -3.15 -13.09 -4.14
N GLU A 16 -3.87 -14.04 -4.72
CA GLU A 16 -3.86 -15.44 -4.30
C GLU A 16 -2.58 -16.19 -4.73
N SER A 17 -1.72 -15.58 -5.54
CA SER A 17 -0.44 -16.20 -5.96
C SER A 17 0.65 -16.22 -4.88
N TYR A 18 0.39 -15.64 -3.70
CA TYR A 18 1.29 -15.66 -2.56
C TYR A 18 0.75 -16.50 -1.41
N ASP A 19 1.56 -17.43 -0.90
CA ASP A 19 1.27 -18.16 0.33
C ASP A 19 1.92 -17.47 1.53
N ALA A 20 1.12 -16.71 2.29
CA ALA A 20 1.59 -16.02 3.49
C ALA A 20 1.81 -16.95 4.69
N ALA A 21 1.36 -18.21 4.62
CA ALA A 21 1.50 -19.20 5.68
C ALA A 21 2.67 -20.17 5.44
N ALA A 22 3.38 -20.05 4.32
CA ALA A 22 4.53 -20.88 4.00
C ALA A 22 5.59 -20.82 5.13
N PRO A 23 6.19 -21.97 5.53
CA PRO A 23 7.30 -21.98 6.47
C PRO A 23 8.45 -21.10 5.97
N LEU A 24 9.18 -20.44 6.88
CA LEU A 24 10.25 -19.50 6.50
C LEU A 24 11.31 -20.12 5.58
N ALA A 25 11.59 -21.42 5.73
CA ALA A 25 12.56 -22.15 4.89
C ALA A 25 12.10 -22.32 3.42
N GLU A 26 10.81 -22.18 3.16
CA GLU A 26 10.16 -22.33 1.85
C GLU A 26 9.56 -21.01 1.36
N ALA A 27 9.59 -19.96 2.19
CA ALA A 27 9.06 -18.66 1.88
C ALA A 27 9.92 -17.90 0.87
N TRP A 28 9.26 -17.10 0.04
CA TRP A 28 9.88 -16.23 -0.94
C TRP A 28 9.33 -14.81 -0.80
N THR A 29 9.95 -13.86 -1.52
CA THR A 29 9.37 -12.52 -1.63
C THR A 29 7.99 -12.57 -2.28
N ILE A 30 7.15 -11.57 -1.99
CA ILE A 30 5.84 -11.45 -2.62
C ILE A 30 5.94 -11.40 -4.16
N PRO A 31 4.88 -11.79 -4.89
CA PRO A 31 4.87 -11.87 -6.34
C PRO A 31 5.22 -10.53 -7.00
N ALA A 32 5.99 -10.56 -8.10
CA ALA A 32 6.40 -9.36 -8.83
C ALA A 32 5.25 -8.39 -9.19
N PRO A 33 4.03 -8.85 -9.57
CA PRO A 33 2.91 -7.95 -9.85
C PRO A 33 2.45 -7.12 -8.65
N TRP A 34 2.71 -7.54 -7.41
CA TRP A 34 2.36 -6.72 -6.24
C TRP A 34 3.16 -5.41 -6.19
N TYR A 35 4.35 -5.39 -6.77
CA TYR A 35 5.20 -4.19 -6.84
C TYR A 35 4.90 -3.30 -8.05
N THR A 36 4.34 -3.87 -9.13
CA THR A 36 4.31 -3.20 -10.44
C THR A 36 2.92 -3.03 -11.03
N ASP A 37 1.93 -3.82 -10.62
CA ASP A 37 0.56 -3.69 -11.10
C ASP A 37 -0.16 -2.55 -10.33
N PRO A 38 -0.56 -1.46 -11.00
CA PRO A 38 -1.22 -0.34 -10.34
C PRO A 38 -2.55 -0.73 -9.68
N ARG A 39 -3.18 -1.84 -10.10
CA ARG A 39 -4.41 -2.36 -9.49
C ARG A 39 -4.16 -2.91 -8.09
N VAL A 40 -2.95 -3.43 -7.82
CA VAL A 40 -2.56 -3.87 -6.47
C VAL A 40 -2.35 -2.66 -5.57
N PHE A 41 -1.64 -1.63 -6.04
CA PHE A 41 -1.47 -0.40 -5.26
C PHE A 41 -2.82 0.25 -4.90
N GLU A 42 -3.76 0.32 -5.85
CA GLU A 42 -5.11 0.84 -5.56
C GLU A 42 -5.87 -0.01 -4.52
N LEU A 43 -5.69 -1.33 -4.55
CA LEU A 43 -6.25 -2.21 -3.52
C LEU A 43 -5.61 -1.95 -2.15
N GLU A 44 -4.29 -1.80 -2.08
CA GLU A 44 -3.55 -1.50 -0.84
C GLU A 44 -3.95 -0.14 -0.26
N ARG A 45 -4.13 0.89 -1.10
CA ARG A 45 -4.65 2.21 -0.68
C ARG A 45 -5.95 2.06 0.10
N ARG A 46 -6.89 1.28 -0.44
CA ARG A 46 -8.25 1.13 0.10
C ARG A 46 -8.33 0.19 1.30
N THR A 47 -7.48 -0.84 1.35
CA THR A 47 -7.61 -1.92 2.33
C THR A 47 -6.57 -1.89 3.44
N VAL A 48 -5.39 -1.33 3.19
CA VAL A 48 -4.29 -1.22 4.16
C VAL A 48 -4.14 0.22 4.60
N PHE A 49 -3.75 1.14 3.71
CA PHE A 49 -3.43 2.52 4.10
C PHE A 49 -4.62 3.27 4.71
N ALA A 50 -5.80 3.15 4.10
CA ALA A 50 -7.03 3.78 4.60
C ALA A 50 -7.61 3.13 5.87
N ARG A 51 -7.12 1.95 6.28
CA ARG A 51 -7.69 1.16 7.38
C ARG A 51 -6.69 0.82 8.48
N SER A 52 -5.51 1.43 8.46
CA SER A 52 -4.46 1.23 9.47
C SER A 52 -3.84 2.56 9.88
N TRP A 53 -3.26 2.59 11.09
CA TRP A 53 -2.59 3.77 11.62
C TRP A 53 -1.31 4.06 10.83
N GLN A 54 -1.18 5.30 10.35
CA GLN A 54 -0.02 5.79 9.61
C GLN A 54 0.75 6.79 10.47
N LEU A 55 2.06 6.64 10.52
CA LEU A 55 2.92 7.62 11.18
C LEU A 55 2.95 8.91 10.34
N ALA A 56 2.37 9.98 10.86
CA ALA A 56 2.29 11.26 10.14
C ALA A 56 3.29 12.32 10.66
N ALA A 57 3.55 12.37 11.97
CA ALA A 57 4.48 13.32 12.59
C ALA A 57 4.90 12.87 13.99
N ARG A 58 6.02 13.41 14.49
CA ARG A 58 6.36 13.37 15.92
C ARG A 58 5.62 14.49 16.67
N ALA A 59 5.33 14.26 17.94
CA ALA A 59 4.55 15.19 18.75
C ALA A 59 5.23 16.56 18.95
N ASP A 60 6.57 16.61 18.98
CA ASP A 60 7.35 17.86 19.11
C ASP A 60 7.26 18.75 17.86
N GLN A 61 7.01 18.16 16.69
CA GLN A 61 6.80 18.92 15.45
C GLN A 61 5.50 19.75 15.48
N VAL A 62 4.55 19.39 16.34
CA VAL A 62 3.27 20.10 16.57
C VAL A 62 3.09 20.44 18.05
N GLY A 63 4.16 20.87 18.74
CA GLY A 63 4.16 21.06 20.19
C GLY A 63 3.27 22.20 20.73
N GLU A 64 2.95 23.18 19.90
CA GLU A 64 2.22 24.41 20.29
C GLU A 64 0.90 24.54 19.50
N PRO A 65 -0.16 25.14 20.09
CA PRO A 65 -1.40 25.44 19.36
C PRO A 65 -1.14 26.27 18.09
N GLY A 66 -1.83 25.93 17.01
CA GLY A 66 -1.66 26.54 15.69
C GLY A 66 -0.48 26.01 14.87
N ARG A 67 0.40 25.20 15.46
CA ARG A 67 1.49 24.54 14.73
C ARG A 67 0.96 23.33 13.97
N TYR A 68 1.40 23.17 12.72
CA TYR A 68 0.99 22.07 11.86
C TYR A 68 2.14 21.47 11.06
N VAL A 69 1.92 20.24 10.59
CA VAL A 69 2.75 19.52 9.61
C VAL A 69 1.84 19.03 8.49
N THR A 70 2.34 19.06 7.27
CA THR A 70 1.70 18.39 6.13
C THR A 70 2.50 17.16 5.73
N CYS A 71 1.81 16.13 5.28
CA CYS A 71 2.41 14.94 4.69
C CYS A 71 1.48 14.36 3.63
N GLU A 72 2.00 13.45 2.83
CA GLU A 72 1.19 12.66 1.89
C GLU A 72 1.24 11.20 2.32
N ILE A 73 0.08 10.56 2.39
CA ILE A 73 -0.06 9.17 2.80
C ILE A 73 -0.75 8.44 1.66
N ALA A 74 -0.01 7.57 0.98
CA ALA A 74 -0.50 6.78 -0.14
C ALA A 74 -1.29 7.62 -1.16
N GLY A 75 -0.77 8.80 -1.53
CA GLY A 75 -1.40 9.71 -2.49
C GLY A 75 -2.53 10.58 -1.94
N GLU A 76 -2.78 10.59 -0.64
CA GLU A 76 -3.72 11.50 0.02
C GLU A 76 -2.96 12.58 0.81
N PRO A 77 -3.17 13.87 0.54
CA PRO A 77 -2.57 14.95 1.32
C PRO A 77 -3.26 15.10 2.68
N VAL A 78 -2.46 15.13 3.75
CA VAL A 78 -2.93 15.20 5.14
C VAL A 78 -2.28 16.37 5.86
N VAL A 79 -3.06 17.09 6.67
CA VAL A 79 -2.58 18.09 7.63
C VAL A 79 -2.80 17.60 9.06
N VAL A 80 -1.73 17.63 9.86
CA VAL A 80 -1.78 17.38 11.30
C VAL A 80 -1.56 18.71 12.01
N VAL A 81 -2.52 19.13 12.82
CA VAL A 81 -2.49 20.41 13.53
C VAL A 81 -2.78 20.20 15.02
N ARG A 82 -2.08 20.95 15.87
CA ARG A 82 -2.49 21.11 17.28
C ARG A 82 -3.46 22.28 17.37
N GLY A 83 -4.72 21.97 17.67
CA GLY A 83 -5.75 22.97 17.98
C GLY A 83 -5.53 23.68 19.30
#